data_AF-A0AAU9N9A9-F1
#
_entry.id   AF-A0AAU9N9A9-F1
#
_cell.length_a   1.000
_cell.length_b   1.000
_cell.length_c   1.000
_cell.angle_alpha   90.00
_cell.angle_beta   90.00
_cell.angle_gamma   90.00
#
_symmetry.space_group_name_H-M   'P 1'
#
loop_
_entity.id
_entity.type
_entity.pdbx_description
1 polymer ?
#
loop_
_entity_poly.entity_id
_entity_poly.type
_entity_poly.pdbx_seq_one_letter_code
_entity_poly.pdbx_strand_id
1 'polypeptide(L)'
;MNWLHEEGSERLCKFRFLYVVLMGTYYSNRHLVANVKTQFLSLDIAYTMNLVFKNLTTNTNSQIYAPFKIKMEDDRRFRNSSVPHVREDGWATTELYQFINKKKENSFRIDFLLEGHREDSVRMYAIEGIEFRPV
;
A
#
# COMPACT_ATOMS: atom_id res chain seq x y z
N MET A 1 32.07 14.60 -29.47
CA MET A 1 30.68 14.45 -29.98
C MET A 1 30.39 12.96 -29.97
N ASN A 2 29.68 12.45 -28.94
CA ASN A 2 28.21 12.23 -28.92
C ASN A 2 27.83 11.03 -29.83
N TRP A 3 27.13 9.96 -29.44
CA TRP A 3 26.50 9.48 -28.20
C TRP A 3 26.28 7.94 -28.36
N LEU A 4 26.13 7.30 -27.20
CA LEU A 4 25.60 5.98 -26.83
C LEU A 4 24.88 5.10 -27.87
N HIS A 5 25.16 3.79 -27.78
CA HIS A 5 24.14 2.75 -27.95
C HIS A 5 24.11 1.94 -26.64
N GLU A 6 23.19 2.29 -25.74
CA GLU A 6 22.83 1.44 -24.60
C GLU A 6 21.96 0.31 -25.15
N GLU A 7 22.48 -0.91 -25.16
CA GLU A 7 21.68 -2.09 -25.35
C GLU A 7 20.80 -2.30 -24.11
N GLY A 8 19.49 -2.19 -24.35
CA GLY A 8 18.45 -2.43 -23.36
C GLY A 8 18.54 -3.84 -22.80
N SER A 9 19.13 -3.94 -21.61
CA SER A 9 18.89 -5.06 -20.71
C SER A 9 17.41 -5.09 -20.39
N GLU A 10 16.71 -6.09 -20.93
CA GLU A 10 15.43 -6.58 -20.42
C GLU A 10 15.59 -6.87 -18.93
N ARG A 11 15.32 -5.85 -18.10
CA ARG A 11 15.12 -6.04 -16.68
C ARG A 11 13.78 -6.72 -16.52
N LEU A 12 13.81 -8.06 -16.59
CA LEU A 12 12.84 -8.91 -15.92
C LEU A 12 12.65 -8.33 -14.51
N CYS A 13 11.53 -7.65 -14.29
CA CYS A 13 11.10 -7.24 -12.97
C CYS A 13 10.95 -8.53 -12.15
N LYS A 14 12.01 -8.93 -11.43
CA LYS A 14 11.90 -9.86 -10.32
C LYS A 14 10.99 -9.18 -9.30
N PHE A 15 9.70 -9.44 -9.40
CA PHE A 15 8.76 -9.05 -8.36
C PHE A 15 9.29 -9.63 -7.04
N ARG A 16 9.64 -8.77 -6.08
CA ARG A 16 10.10 -9.16 -4.74
C ARG A 16 9.00 -9.95 -3.97
N PHE A 17 7.79 -10.03 -4.51
CA PHE A 17 6.57 -10.43 -3.81
C PHE A 17 5.77 -11.44 -4.62
N LEU A 18 5.31 -12.50 -3.95
CA LEU A 18 4.60 -13.63 -4.56
C LEU A 18 3.15 -13.29 -4.93
N TYR A 19 2.59 -12.21 -4.36
CA TYR A 19 1.21 -11.79 -4.58
C TYR A 19 1.11 -10.27 -4.63
N VAL A 20 0.51 -9.73 -5.70
CA VAL A 20 0.24 -8.31 -5.87
C VAL A 20 -1.21 -8.17 -6.35
N VAL A 21 -2.01 -7.37 -5.65
CA VAL A 21 -3.39 -7.07 -6.04
C VAL A 21 -3.42 -5.79 -6.86
N LEU A 22 -3.93 -5.88 -8.10
CA LEU A 22 -4.13 -4.71 -8.96
C LEU A 22 -5.52 -4.11 -8.71
N MET A 23 -5.55 -2.81 -8.41
CA MET A 23 -6.77 -2.05 -8.12
C MET A 23 -6.89 -0.88 -9.09
N GLY A 24 -7.99 -0.83 -9.83
CA GLY A 24 -8.32 0.28 -10.72
C GLY A 24 -9.63 0.98 -10.32
N THR A 25 -9.64 2.31 -10.34
CA THR A 25 -10.87 3.11 -10.19
C THR A 25 -11.44 3.46 -11.55
N TYR A 26 -12.66 2.99 -11.85
CA TYR A 26 -13.46 3.47 -12.97
C TYR A 26 -14.86 3.83 -12.45
N TYR A 27 -15.17 5.12 -12.41
CA TYR A 27 -16.41 5.77 -11.92
C TYR A 27 -16.98 5.30 -10.55
N SER A 28 -16.30 4.43 -9.82
CA SER A 28 -16.80 3.78 -8.61
C SER A 28 -15.71 3.61 -7.57
N ASN A 29 -16.13 3.61 -6.30
CA ASN A 29 -15.26 3.28 -5.18
C ASN A 29 -15.03 1.78 -5.13
N ARG A 30 -13.78 1.36 -4.87
CA ARG A 30 -13.44 -0.06 -4.68
C ARG A 30 -13.22 -0.33 -3.19
N HIS A 31 -13.81 -1.40 -2.70
CA HIS A 31 -13.65 -1.85 -1.33
C HIS A 31 -12.79 -3.12 -1.28
N LEU A 32 -11.78 -3.13 -0.43
CA LEU A 32 -10.88 -4.26 -0.18
C LEU A 32 -10.85 -4.54 1.32
N VAL A 33 -10.85 -5.81 1.70
CA VAL A 33 -10.72 -6.23 3.09
C VAL A 33 -9.45 -7.05 3.24
N ALA A 34 -8.59 -6.67 4.19
CA ALA A 34 -7.44 -7.46 4.59
C ALA A 34 -7.64 -8.00 6.00
N ASN A 35 -7.37 -9.30 6.18
CA ASN A 35 -7.29 -9.94 7.49
C ASN A 35 -5.81 -10.22 7.77
N VAL A 36 -5.25 -9.55 8.77
CA VAL A 36 -3.83 -9.58 9.06
C VAL A 36 -3.60 -10.30 10.38
N LYS A 37 -2.69 -11.27 10.41
CA LYS A 37 -2.30 -12.01 11.62
C LYS A 37 -0.90 -11.61 12.05
N THR A 38 -0.68 -11.54 13.36
CA THR A 38 0.60 -11.11 13.97
C THR A 38 1.41 -12.27 14.54
N GLN A 39 1.07 -13.51 14.20
CA GLN A 39 1.63 -14.76 14.76
C GLN A 39 3.15 -14.93 14.68
N PHE A 40 3.80 -14.16 13.80
CA PHE A 40 5.25 -14.18 13.60
C PHE A 40 5.96 -12.95 14.21
N LEU A 41 5.22 -12.02 14.80
CA LEU A 41 5.79 -10.85 15.47
C LEU A 41 6.22 -11.21 16.89
N SER A 42 7.35 -10.66 17.32
CA SER A 42 7.81 -10.77 18.70
C SER A 42 6.84 -10.07 19.66
N LEU A 43 6.73 -10.61 20.87
CA LEU A 43 5.89 -10.03 21.93
C LEU A 43 6.55 -8.80 22.56
N ASP A 44 5.73 -7.94 23.15
CA ASP A 44 6.11 -6.74 23.91
C ASP A 44 6.90 -5.68 23.11
N ILE A 45 6.98 -5.84 21.79
CA ILE A 45 7.54 -4.86 20.87
C ILE A 45 6.41 -3.99 20.30
N ALA A 46 6.68 -2.68 20.17
CA ALA A 46 5.82 -1.76 19.45
C ALA A 46 6.06 -1.89 17.94
N TYR A 47 4.99 -1.98 17.17
CA TYR A 47 5.05 -2.07 15.72
C TYR A 47 4.22 -0.96 15.06
N THR A 48 4.75 -0.47 13.96
CA THR A 48 3.97 0.25 12.94
C THR A 48 3.46 -0.75 11.92
N MET A 49 2.20 -0.62 11.54
CA MET A 49 1.57 -1.40 10.48
C MET A 49 1.40 -0.51 9.25
N ASN A 50 2.06 -0.86 8.17
CA ASN A 50 2.14 -0.06 6.95
C ASN A 50 1.50 -0.80 5.77
N LEU A 51 0.73 -0.09 4.95
CA LEU A 51 0.32 -0.58 3.64
C LEU A 51 1.44 -0.32 2.64
N VAL A 52 1.87 -1.37 1.93
CA VAL A 52 2.85 -1.26 0.83
C VAL A 52 2.12 -1.30 -0.51
N PHE A 53 2.30 -0.25 -1.30
CA PHE A 53 1.61 -0.09 -2.57
C PHE A 53 2.42 0.71 -3.59
N LYS A 54 2.06 0.60 -4.86
CA LYS A 54 2.68 1.35 -5.96
C LYS A 54 1.60 1.99 -6.81
N ASN A 55 1.75 3.29 -7.08
CA ASN A 55 0.92 3.97 -8.06
C ASN A 55 1.42 3.59 -9.47
N LEU A 56 0.53 3.01 -10.27
CA LEU A 56 0.78 2.57 -11.65
C LEU A 56 0.18 3.53 -12.68
N THR A 57 -0.39 4.65 -12.24
CA THR A 57 -1.05 5.63 -13.10
C THR A 57 -0.02 6.40 -13.93
N THR A 58 -0.23 6.49 -15.24
CA THR A 58 0.74 7.04 -16.21
C THR A 58 0.75 8.57 -16.33
N ASN A 59 -0.14 9.29 -15.63
CA ASN A 59 -0.16 10.75 -15.64
C ASN A 59 0.83 11.34 -14.61
N THR A 60 1.90 11.91 -15.15
CA THR A 60 3.16 12.32 -14.51
C THR A 60 3.07 13.46 -13.49
N ASN A 61 1.90 14.08 -13.30
CA ASN A 61 1.69 15.18 -12.35
C ASN A 61 0.93 14.78 -11.08
N SER A 62 0.57 13.50 -10.92
CA SER A 62 -0.08 13.05 -9.69
C SER A 62 0.98 12.83 -8.60
N GLN A 63 1.12 13.82 -7.71
CA GLN A 63 1.65 13.62 -6.36
C GLN A 63 1.09 12.29 -5.83
N ILE A 64 1.92 11.41 -5.27
CA ILE A 64 1.49 10.08 -4.81
C ILE A 64 0.46 10.27 -3.69
N TYR A 65 -0.79 10.36 -4.12
CA TYR A 65 -1.96 10.40 -3.28
C TYR A 65 -2.17 8.95 -2.83
N ALA A 66 -2.31 8.73 -1.53
CA ALA A 66 -2.90 7.49 -1.05
C ALA A 66 -4.42 7.70 -1.02
N PRO A 67 -5.17 7.24 -2.02
CA PRO A 67 -6.63 7.34 -2.05
C PRO A 67 -7.32 6.36 -1.10
N PHE A 68 -6.60 5.84 -0.11
CA PHE A 68 -7.12 4.82 0.78
C PHE A 68 -7.74 5.50 1.98
N LYS A 69 -9.06 5.37 2.09
CA LYS A 69 -9.69 5.49 3.41
C LYS A 69 -9.63 4.14 4.09
N ILE A 70 -9.26 4.14 5.36
CA ILE A 70 -9.02 2.95 6.16
C ILE A 70 -10.02 2.93 7.30
N LYS A 71 -10.50 1.74 7.63
CA LYS A 71 -11.30 1.48 8.81
C LYS A 71 -10.81 0.19 9.46
N MET A 72 -10.41 0.27 10.72
CA MET A 72 -10.15 -0.90 11.54
C MET A 72 -11.48 -1.45 12.08
N GLU A 73 -11.51 -2.70 12.52
CA GLU A 73 -12.73 -3.36 13.03
C GLU A 73 -13.50 -2.53 14.06
N ASP A 74 -12.79 -1.97 15.04
CA ASP A 74 -13.38 -1.17 16.14
C ASP A 74 -13.66 0.29 15.75
N ASP A 75 -13.26 0.73 14.55
CA ASP A 75 -13.51 2.10 14.11
C ASP A 75 -14.97 2.29 13.74
N ARG A 76 -15.56 3.44 14.13
CA ARG A 76 -16.93 3.79 13.72
C ARG A 76 -17.02 4.28 12.28
N ARG A 77 -15.94 4.87 11.75
CA ARG A 77 -15.90 5.53 10.43
C ARG A 77 -14.55 5.32 9.76
N PHE A 78 -14.56 5.37 8.44
CA PHE A 78 -13.35 5.45 7.63
C PHE A 78 -12.59 6.75 7.90
N ARG A 79 -11.26 6.65 7.92
CA ARG A 79 -10.31 7.75 8.09
C ARG A 79 -9.32 7.77 6.94
N ASN A 80 -8.82 8.93 6.57
CA ASN A 80 -7.83 9.05 5.50
C ASN A 80 -6.51 8.38 5.96
N SER A 81 -5.82 7.72 5.03
CA SER A 81 -4.47 7.25 5.29
C SER A 81 -3.50 8.42 5.53
N SER A 82 -2.42 8.12 6.25
CA SER A 82 -1.30 9.04 6.41
C SER A 82 -0.66 9.39 5.06
N VAL A 83 0.21 10.40 5.06
CA VAL A 83 0.96 10.79 3.86
C VAL A 83 1.91 9.65 3.46
N PRO A 84 1.87 9.19 2.20
CA PRO A 84 2.76 8.12 1.75
C PRO A 84 4.21 8.57 1.69
N HIS A 85 5.11 7.67 2.08
CA HIS A 85 6.53 7.79 1.88
C HIS A 85 6.98 6.88 0.73
N VAL A 86 7.62 7.44 -0.28
CA VAL A 86 8.16 6.71 -1.44
C VAL A 86 9.55 6.18 -1.10
N ARG A 87 9.74 4.89 -1.34
CA ARG A 87 10.99 4.16 -1.13
C ARG A 87 11.88 4.25 -2.37
N GLU A 88 13.15 3.94 -2.19
CA GLU A 88 14.15 3.90 -3.27
C GLU A 88 13.81 2.90 -4.39
N ASP A 89 13.05 1.84 -4.08
CA ASP A 89 12.59 0.85 -5.07
C ASP A 89 11.31 1.25 -5.82
N GLY A 90 10.81 2.47 -5.56
CA GLY A 90 9.63 3.03 -6.19
C GLY A 90 8.30 2.50 -5.65
N TRP A 91 8.31 1.66 -4.61
CA TRP A 91 7.11 1.39 -3.81
C TRP A 91 6.88 2.51 -2.80
N ALA A 92 5.65 2.69 -2.36
CA ALA A 92 5.28 3.61 -1.31
C ALA A 92 4.75 2.86 -0.09
N THR A 93 4.96 3.45 1.08
CA THR A 93 4.28 3.03 2.32
C THR A 93 3.49 4.15 2.95
N THR A 94 2.31 3.80 3.47
CA THR A 94 1.58 4.64 4.40
C THR A 94 1.33 3.87 5.69
N GLU A 95 1.57 4.52 6.82
CA GLU A 95 1.19 3.97 8.12
C GLU A 95 -0.34 3.91 8.25
N LEU A 96 -0.83 2.81 8.81
CA LEU A 96 -2.25 2.57 9.08
C LEU A 96 -2.57 2.67 10.57
N TYR A 97 -1.68 2.10 11.39
CA TYR A 97 -1.87 1.91 12.81
C TYR A 97 -0.57 1.58 13.53
N GLN A 98 -0.49 1.88 14.82
CA GLN A 98 0.60 1.47 15.70
C GLN A 98 0.04 0.69 16.88
N PHE A 99 0.74 -0.36 17.32
CA PHE A 99 0.31 -1.17 18.45
C PHE A 99 1.48 -1.85 19.15
N ILE A 100 1.28 -2.23 20.41
CA ILE A 100 2.21 -3.09 21.14
C ILE A 100 1.71 -4.53 21.01
N ASN A 101 2.56 -5.43 20.54
CA ASN A 101 2.17 -6.82 20.35
C ASN A 101 2.17 -7.60 21.67
N LYS A 102 1.03 -7.63 22.38
CA LYS A 102 0.93 -8.28 23.70
C LYS A 102 0.56 -9.77 23.66
N LYS A 103 0.12 -10.29 22.51
CA LYS A 103 -0.38 -11.67 22.38
C LYS A 103 0.12 -12.25 21.07
N LYS A 104 0.44 -13.55 21.07
CA LYS A 104 0.96 -14.23 19.88
C LYS A 104 -0.06 -14.29 18.75
N GLU A 105 -1.34 -14.43 19.07
CA GLU A 105 -2.41 -14.56 18.09
C GLU A 105 -3.30 -13.32 18.08
N ASN A 106 -2.72 -12.15 17.78
CA ASN A 106 -3.52 -10.98 17.49
C ASN A 106 -3.83 -10.91 15.99
N SER A 107 -5.05 -10.47 15.65
CA SER A 107 -5.49 -10.28 14.27
C SER A 107 -6.19 -8.96 14.08
N PHE A 108 -6.05 -8.39 12.88
CA PHE A 108 -6.68 -7.15 12.49
C PHE A 108 -7.49 -7.37 11.23
N ARG A 109 -8.75 -6.94 11.24
CA ARG A 109 -9.52 -6.70 10.02
C ARG A 109 -9.37 -5.24 9.62
N ILE A 110 -8.98 -5.02 8.37
CA ILE A 110 -8.75 -3.69 7.81
C ILE A 110 -9.58 -3.57 6.53
N ASP A 111 -10.50 -2.62 6.53
CA ASP A 111 -11.29 -2.26 5.37
C ASP A 111 -10.62 -1.05 4.67
N PHE A 112 -10.27 -1.23 3.40
CA PHE A 112 -9.71 -0.21 2.53
C PHE A 112 -10.76 0.24 1.51
N LEU A 113 -11.00 1.53 1.45
CA LEU A 113 -11.85 2.15 0.45
C LEU A 113 -10.96 3.01 -0.45
N LEU A 114 -10.85 2.59 -1.71
CA LEU A 114 -10.21 3.33 -2.76
C LEU A 114 -11.26 4.26 -3.38
N GLU A 115 -11.16 5.56 -3.09
CA GLU A 115 -12.10 6.54 -3.63
C GLU A 115 -11.86 6.76 -5.12
N GLY A 116 -12.95 6.66 -5.90
CA GLY A 116 -12.93 7.00 -7.31
C GLY A 116 -12.75 8.51 -7.51
N HIS A 117 -12.01 8.88 -8.54
CA HIS A 117 -11.93 10.27 -9.00
C HIS A 117 -12.98 10.54 -10.08
N ARG A 118 -13.52 11.76 -10.15
CA ARG A 118 -14.38 12.21 -11.27
C ARG A 118 -13.50 12.78 -12.39
N GLU A 119 -13.87 12.47 -13.63
CA GLU A 119 -13.21 12.86 -14.90
C GLU A 119 -11.84 12.20 -15.18
N ASP A 120 -11.86 11.40 -16.25
CA ASP A 120 -10.81 11.03 -17.22
C ASP A 120 -9.49 10.43 -16.74
N SER A 121 -9.30 10.26 -15.43
CA SER A 121 -8.09 9.64 -14.86
C SER A 121 -8.38 8.27 -14.24
N VAL A 122 -8.01 7.21 -14.96
CA VAL A 122 -7.96 5.86 -14.39
C VAL A 122 -6.77 5.82 -13.43
N ARG A 123 -7.03 5.71 -12.14
CA ARG A 123 -5.97 5.46 -11.16
C ARG A 123 -5.80 3.97 -10.96
N MET A 124 -4.57 3.51 -11.13
CA MET A 124 -4.19 2.12 -10.93
C MET A 124 -3.17 2.01 -9.80
N TYR A 125 -3.40 1.05 -8.90
CA TYR A 125 -2.49 0.76 -7.80
C TYR A 125 -2.18 -0.73 -7.78
N ALA A 126 -0.91 -1.07 -7.59
CA ALA A 126 -0.51 -2.38 -7.12
C ALA A 126 -0.43 -2.34 -5.59
N ILE A 127 -1.12 -3.25 -4.92
CA ILE A 127 -1.01 -3.46 -3.47
C ILE A 127 -0.20 -4.73 -3.27
N GLU A 128 0.89 -4.62 -2.54
CA GLU A 128 1.72 -5.77 -2.18
C GLU A 128 1.20 -6.43 -0.92
N GLY A 129 0.95 -5.64 0.13
CA GLY A 129 0.46 -6.17 1.39
C GLY A 129 0.70 -5.24 2.57
N ILE A 130 0.81 -5.87 3.75
CA ILE A 130 0.99 -5.21 5.03
C ILE A 130 2.39 -5.51 5.56
N GLU A 131 3.14 -4.47 5.86
CA GLU A 131 4.46 -4.54 6.44
C GLU A 131 4.42 -4.08 7.90
N PHE A 132 4.92 -4.93 8.79
CA PHE A 132 5.13 -4.58 10.19
C PHE A 132 6.58 -4.16 10.41
N ARG A 133 6.79 -2.97 10.99
CA ARG A 133 8.13 -2.51 11.38
C ARG A 133 8.18 -2.25 12.88
N PRO A 134 9.16 -2.82 13.61
CA PRO A 134 9.36 -2.49 15.01
C PRO A 134 9.76 -1.01 15.14
N VAL A 135 9.35 -0.38 16.24
CA VAL A 135 9.67 1.00 16.63
C VAL A 135 10.73 1.00 17.72
#